data_AF-A0A4P9Z0D6-F1
#
_entry.id   AF-A0A4P9Z0D6-F1
#
_cell.length_a   1.000
_cell.length_b   1.000
_cell.length_c   1.000
_cell.angle_alpha   90.00
_cell.angle_beta   90.00
_cell.angle_gamma   90.00
#
_symmetry.space_group_name_H-M   'P 1'
#
loop_
_entity.id
_entity.type
_entity.pdbx_description
1 polymer ?
#
loop_
_entity_poly.entity_id
_entity_poly.type
_entity_poly.pdbx_seq_one_letter_code
_entity_poly.pdbx_strand_id
1 'polypeptide(L)'
;MITGAKNMGKSTMTRFLVNALLNSYPEVAYIDADLGQSEFMPSGFVSLHRLTEPMLGPPYTHLRVPYRAAFLGRISPKDDPDDYIEAFHAMAQAYRKEIAHHAVGADGWAREHGIPLVVNTQGWIKGMGLDLLLQQFNLLQPTHVGHLS
;
A
#
# COMPACT_ATOMS: atom_id res chain seq x y z
N MET A 1 3.19 -0.60 7.73
CA MET A 1 3.66 0.32 6.67
C MET A 1 5.15 0.14 6.47
N ILE A 2 5.60 -0.06 5.23
CA ILE A 2 7.02 -0.27 4.90
C ILE A 2 7.60 0.99 4.28
N THR A 3 8.72 1.46 4.84
CA THR A 3 9.40 2.71 4.49
C THR A 3 10.89 2.45 4.26
N GLY A 4 11.58 3.36 3.57
CA GLY A 4 13.00 3.22 3.28
C GLY A 4 13.40 3.83 1.95
N ALA A 5 14.70 4.03 1.76
CA ALA A 5 15.22 4.63 0.53
C ALA A 5 14.91 3.77 -0.72
N LYS A 6 15.06 4.36 -1.90
CA LYS A 6 14.97 3.63 -3.17
C LYS A 6 15.95 2.44 -3.17
N ASN A 7 15.53 1.30 -3.74
CA ASN A 7 16.31 0.07 -3.84
C ASN A 7 16.65 -0.63 -2.51
N MET A 8 16.01 -0.30 -1.39
CA MET A 8 16.19 -1.00 -0.11
C MET A 8 15.35 -2.27 0.06
N GLY A 9 14.73 -2.78 -1.02
CA GLY A 9 13.93 -4.01 -0.96
C GLY A 9 12.50 -3.84 -0.40
N LYS A 10 11.95 -2.62 -0.39
CA LYS A 10 10.57 -2.35 0.08
C LYS A 10 9.53 -3.25 -0.59
N SER A 11 9.51 -3.31 -1.92
CA SER A 11 8.57 -4.15 -2.67
C SER A 11 8.75 -5.64 -2.35
N THR A 12 9.99 -6.08 -2.13
CA THR A 12 10.27 -7.46 -1.70
C THR A 12 9.69 -7.74 -0.32
N MET A 13 9.88 -6.81 0.63
CA MET A 13 9.35 -6.93 1.99
C MET A 13 7.81 -6.90 1.98
N THR A 14 7.19 -6.03 1.19
CA THR A 14 5.73 -5.95 1.12
C THR A 14 5.13 -7.20 0.49
N ARG A 15 5.72 -7.76 -0.58
CA ARG A 15 5.33 -9.07 -1.14
C ARG A 15 5.44 -10.18 -0.11
N PHE A 16 6.57 -10.25 0.61
CA PHE A 16 6.78 -11.24 1.65
C PHE A 16 5.70 -11.15 2.74
N LEU A 17 5.41 -9.94 3.22
CA LEU A 17 4.40 -9.71 4.25
C LEU A 17 2.99 -10.08 3.77
N VAL A 18 2.61 -9.69 2.56
CA VAL A 18 1.32 -10.09 1.98
C VAL A 18 1.21 -11.61 1.91
N ASN A 19 2.22 -12.28 1.35
CA ASN A 19 2.23 -13.74 1.21
C ASN A 19 2.19 -14.44 2.58
N ALA A 20 2.88 -13.90 3.59
CA ALA A 20 2.85 -14.41 4.95
C ALA A 20 1.46 -14.25 5.58
N LEU A 21 0.86 -13.06 5.47
CA LEU A 21 -0.47 -12.76 6.02
C LEU A 21 -1.57 -13.60 5.37
N LEU A 22 -1.46 -13.91 4.07
CA LEU A 22 -2.41 -14.78 3.37
C LEU A 22 -2.45 -16.23 3.90
N ASN A 23 -1.49 -16.64 4.74
CA ASN A 23 -1.58 -17.93 5.44
C ASN A 23 -2.53 -17.89 6.66
N SER A 24 -2.93 -16.70 7.12
CA SER A 24 -3.74 -16.51 8.33
C SER A 24 -4.99 -15.65 8.10
N TYR A 25 -5.04 -14.91 7.00
CA TYR A 25 -6.16 -14.08 6.61
C TYR A 25 -6.62 -14.49 5.20
N PRO A 26 -7.94 -14.61 4.96
CA PRO A 26 -8.47 -14.92 3.63
C PRO A 26 -8.23 -13.81 2.61
N GLU A 27 -7.98 -12.58 3.10
CA GLU A 27 -7.75 -11.40 2.28
C GLU A 27 -6.80 -10.43 3.00
N VAL A 28 -5.97 -9.74 2.23
CA VAL A 28 -5.08 -8.67 2.68
C VAL A 28 -5.31 -7.43 1.82
N ALA A 29 -5.55 -6.28 2.45
CA ALA A 29 -5.59 -5.01 1.76
C ALA A 29 -4.16 -4.53 1.47
N TYR A 30 -3.97 -3.88 0.32
CA TYR A 30 -2.67 -3.38 -0.10
C TYR A 30 -2.79 -1.97 -0.68
N ILE A 31 -2.13 -0.99 -0.08
CA ILE A 31 -1.96 0.33 -0.69
C ILE A 31 -0.59 0.39 -1.35
N ASP A 32 -0.58 0.68 -2.64
CA ASP A 32 0.62 1.07 -3.37
C ASP A 32 0.68 2.59 -3.51
N ALA A 33 1.68 3.21 -2.90
CA ALA A 33 1.92 4.64 -2.98
C ALA A 33 3.29 4.97 -3.62
N ASP A 34 3.93 4.01 -4.30
CA ASP A 34 5.12 4.27 -5.13
C ASP A 34 4.71 4.60 -6.57
N LEU A 35 4.64 5.90 -6.91
CA LEU A 35 4.28 6.34 -8.25
C LEU A 35 5.28 5.89 -9.32
N GLY A 36 6.54 5.66 -8.96
CA GLY A 36 7.60 5.34 -9.90
C GLY A 36 7.65 3.86 -10.24
N GLN A 37 7.43 3.00 -9.24
CA GLN A 37 7.57 1.55 -9.33
C GLN A 37 6.36 0.84 -8.73
N SER A 38 5.22 0.98 -9.41
CA SER A 38 3.98 0.32 -9.04
C SER A 38 4.07 -1.20 -9.18
N GLU A 39 3.38 -1.90 -8.29
CA GLU A 39 3.40 -3.36 -8.15
C GLU A 39 2.38 -4.05 -9.05
N PHE A 40 1.17 -3.51 -9.15
CA PHE A 40 0.04 -4.15 -9.83
C PHE A 40 -0.51 -3.36 -11.02
N MET A 41 0.02 -2.16 -11.24
CA MET A 41 -0.49 -1.17 -12.20
C MET A 41 0.69 -0.53 -12.94
N PRO A 42 0.44 0.18 -14.06
CA PRO A 42 1.43 1.11 -14.60
C PRO A 42 1.87 2.16 -13.56
N SER A 43 3.01 2.80 -13.79
CA SER A 43 3.47 3.93 -12.98
C SER A 43 2.48 5.11 -13.01
N GLY A 44 2.49 5.90 -11.94
CA GLY A 44 1.70 7.13 -11.79
C GLY A 44 0.33 6.96 -11.14
N PHE A 45 0.13 5.85 -10.43
CA PHE A 45 -1.06 5.59 -9.65
C PHE A 45 -0.76 5.48 -8.16
N VAL A 46 -1.66 6.00 -7.33
CA VAL A 46 -1.84 5.53 -5.95
C VAL A 46 -3.04 4.59 -5.97
N SER A 47 -2.88 3.38 -5.46
CA SER A 47 -3.92 2.35 -5.60
C SER A 47 -4.13 1.53 -4.34
N LEU A 48 -5.36 1.04 -4.16
CA LEU A 48 -5.80 0.15 -3.10
C LEU A 48 -6.27 -1.15 -3.74
N HIS A 49 -5.74 -2.28 -3.28
CA HIS A 49 -6.05 -3.62 -3.75
C HIS A 49 -6.58 -4.48 -2.61
N ARG A 50 -7.41 -5.47 -2.97
CA ARG A 50 -7.86 -6.55 -2.10
C ARG A 50 -7.25 -7.84 -2.63
N LEU A 51 -6.32 -8.41 -1.89
CA LEU A 51 -5.51 -9.54 -2.34
C LEU A 51 -5.97 -10.81 -1.63
N THR A 52 -6.34 -11.82 -2.40
CA THR A 52 -6.73 -13.16 -1.91
C THR A 52 -5.76 -14.25 -2.38
N GLU A 53 -4.73 -13.87 -3.14
CA GLU A 53 -3.76 -14.78 -3.74
C GLU A 53 -2.35 -14.22 -3.57
N PRO A 54 -1.34 -15.09 -3.38
CA PRO A 54 0.05 -14.66 -3.23
C PRO A 54 0.55 -13.82 -4.41
N MET A 55 1.43 -12.86 -4.08
CA MET A 55 2.18 -12.05 -5.04
C MET A 55 3.42 -12.83 -5.49
N LEU A 56 3.36 -13.40 -6.69
CA LEU A 56 4.43 -14.22 -7.27
C LEU A 56 4.91 -13.64 -8.59
N GLY A 57 6.23 -13.60 -8.75
CA GLY A 57 6.88 -13.06 -9.94
C GLY A 57 7.07 -11.53 -9.89
N PRO A 58 7.64 -10.95 -10.96
CA PRO A 58 7.87 -9.51 -11.07
C PRO A 58 6.57 -8.75 -11.42
N PRO A 59 6.47 -7.43 -11.14
CA PRO A 59 5.22 -6.64 -11.27
C PRO A 59 4.45 -6.83 -12.58
N TYR A 60 5.16 -6.91 -13.71
CA TYR A 60 4.55 -7.01 -15.04
C TYR A 60 3.87 -8.35 -15.33
N THR A 61 4.05 -9.37 -14.49
CA THR A 61 3.44 -10.71 -14.70
C THR A 61 2.12 -10.88 -13.95
N HIS A 62 1.69 -9.90 -13.15
CA HIS A 62 0.56 -10.07 -12.25
C HIS A 62 -0.22 -8.77 -12.04
N LEU A 63 -0.45 -8.00 -13.11
CA LEU A 63 -1.30 -6.82 -13.07
C LEU A 63 -2.71 -7.16 -12.56
N ARG A 64 -3.28 -6.30 -11.71
CA ARG A 64 -4.60 -6.51 -11.10
C ARG A 64 -5.46 -5.27 -11.22
N VAL A 65 -6.77 -5.49 -11.34
CA VAL A 65 -7.75 -4.40 -11.23
C VAL A 65 -7.79 -3.94 -9.78
N PRO A 66 -7.52 -2.66 -9.49
CA PRO A 66 -7.53 -2.15 -8.12
C PRO A 66 -8.96 -2.05 -7.60
N TYR A 67 -9.14 -2.15 -6.28
CA TYR A 67 -10.39 -1.81 -5.62
C TYR A 67 -10.72 -0.33 -5.83
N ARG A 68 -9.70 0.53 -5.66
CA ARG A 68 -9.72 1.94 -6.02
C ARG A 68 -8.33 2.38 -6.46
N ALA A 69 -8.26 3.34 -7.39
CA ALA A 69 -7.01 3.97 -7.77
C ALA A 69 -7.23 5.40 -8.21
N ALA A 70 -6.21 6.23 -8.02
CA ALA A 70 -6.13 7.59 -8.52
C ALA A 70 -4.95 7.69 -9.47
N PHE A 71 -5.20 8.14 -10.70
CA PHE A 71 -4.16 8.41 -11.68
C PHE A 71 -3.71 9.87 -11.56
N LEU A 72 -2.44 10.08 -11.26
CA LEU A 72 -1.88 11.43 -11.10
C LEU A 72 -1.20 11.95 -12.36
N GLY A 73 -0.96 11.10 -13.36
CA GLY A 73 -0.24 11.50 -14.57
C GLY A 73 1.21 11.93 -14.33
N ARG A 74 1.76 11.61 -13.16
CA ARG A 74 3.13 11.93 -12.70
C ARG A 74 3.74 10.69 -12.06
N ILE A 75 5.06 10.55 -12.16
CA ILE A 75 5.79 9.39 -11.60
C ILE A 75 6.59 9.76 -10.35
N SER A 76 6.51 11.02 -9.91
CA SER A 76 7.18 11.49 -8.70
C SER A 76 6.24 12.36 -7.86
N PRO A 77 6.06 12.05 -6.57
CA PRO A 77 5.22 12.87 -5.69
C PRO A 77 5.70 14.32 -5.50
N LYS A 78 6.95 14.64 -5.88
CA LYS A 78 7.46 16.01 -5.88
C LYS A 78 6.78 16.91 -6.92
N ASP A 79 6.24 16.31 -7.98
CA ASP A 79 5.71 17.05 -9.13
C ASP A 79 4.37 17.71 -8.77
N ASP A 80 3.61 17.06 -7.89
CA ASP A 80 2.40 17.60 -7.24
C ASP A 80 2.18 16.90 -5.88
N PRO A 81 2.75 17.45 -4.79
CA PRO A 81 2.70 16.81 -3.47
C PRO A 81 1.30 16.77 -2.86
N ASP A 82 0.47 17.78 -3.16
CA ASP A 82 -0.88 17.90 -2.61
C ASP A 82 -1.79 16.83 -3.25
N ASP A 83 -1.79 16.73 -4.59
CA ASP A 83 -2.51 15.68 -5.32
C ASP A 83 -2.10 14.27 -4.86
N TYR A 84 -0.80 14.05 -4.60
CA TYR A 84 -0.30 12.77 -4.09
C TYR A 84 -0.88 12.43 -2.71
N ILE A 85 -0.89 13.39 -1.79
CA ILE A 85 -1.43 13.18 -0.45
C ILE A 85 -2.96 13.02 -0.48
N GLU A 86 -3.67 13.79 -1.30
CA GLU A 86 -5.11 13.62 -1.49
C GLU A 86 -5.45 12.23 -2.02
N ALA A 87 -4.71 11.74 -3.03
CA ALA A 87 -4.87 10.40 -3.57
C ALA A 87 -4.60 9.31 -2.51
N PHE A 88 -3.52 9.46 -1.73
CA PHE A 88 -3.24 8.54 -0.62
C PHE A 88 -4.34 8.57 0.45
N HIS A 89 -4.79 9.77 0.81
CA HIS A 89 -5.87 9.96 1.78
C HIS A 89 -7.16 9.26 1.32
N ALA A 90 -7.52 9.38 0.03
CA ALA A 90 -8.67 8.71 -0.54
C ALA A 90 -8.56 7.17 -0.41
N MET A 91 -7.38 6.59 -0.66
CA MET A 91 -7.15 5.15 -0.48
C MET A 91 -7.24 4.75 1.01
N ALA A 92 -6.64 5.52 1.91
CA ALA A 92 -6.71 5.25 3.35
C ALA A 92 -8.14 5.37 3.90
N GLN A 93 -8.93 6.32 3.41
CA GLN A 93 -10.35 6.47 3.76
C GLN A 93 -11.18 5.31 3.23
N ALA A 94 -10.97 4.90 1.98
CA ALA A 94 -11.65 3.76 1.38
C ALA A 94 -11.37 2.48 2.18
N TYR A 95 -10.11 2.22 2.53
CA TYR A 95 -9.75 1.08 3.38
C TYR A 95 -10.51 1.12 4.72
N ARG A 96 -10.44 2.25 5.45
CA ARG A 96 -11.06 2.36 6.78
C ARG A 96 -12.57 2.19 6.74
N LYS A 97 -13.24 2.80 5.78
CA LYS A 97 -14.71 2.84 5.71
C LYS A 97 -15.33 1.59 5.08
N GLU A 98 -14.61 0.94 4.18
CA GLU A 98 -15.22 -0.04 3.26
C GLU A 98 -14.55 -1.42 3.29
N ILE A 99 -13.35 -1.54 3.86
CA ILE A 99 -12.58 -2.81 3.84
C ILE A 99 -12.23 -3.29 5.25
N ALA A 100 -11.72 -2.43 6.12
CA ALA A 100 -11.10 -2.82 7.39
C ALA A 100 -11.95 -3.79 8.24
N HIS A 101 -13.27 -3.57 8.27
CA HIS A 101 -14.22 -4.37 9.05
C HIS A 101 -15.04 -5.39 8.22
N HIS A 102 -14.77 -5.53 6.92
CA HIS A 102 -15.56 -6.34 5.98
C HIS A 102 -14.93 -7.71 5.68
N ALA A 103 -14.50 -8.44 6.71
CA ALA A 103 -13.97 -9.80 6.59
C ALA A 103 -15.08 -10.84 6.35
N VAL A 104 -15.76 -10.75 5.20
CA VAL A 104 -16.87 -11.65 4.84
C VAL A 104 -16.36 -13.08 4.68
N GLY A 105 -16.94 -14.02 5.42
CA GLY A 105 -16.55 -15.45 5.37
C GLY A 105 -15.33 -15.81 6.22
N ALA A 106 -14.77 -14.87 6.98
CA ALA A 106 -13.67 -15.14 7.89
C ALA A 106 -14.16 -15.81 9.19
N ASP A 107 -13.42 -16.81 9.66
CA ASP A 107 -13.52 -17.41 10.97
C ASP A 107 -12.31 -17.02 11.86
N GLY A 108 -12.42 -17.32 13.16
CA GLY A 108 -11.34 -17.13 14.12
C GLY A 108 -10.69 -15.74 14.11
N TRP A 109 -9.36 -15.72 13.98
CA TRP A 109 -8.51 -14.54 14.10
C TRP A 109 -8.88 -13.42 13.11
N ALA A 110 -9.18 -13.77 11.86
CA ALA A 110 -9.48 -12.80 10.81
C ALA A 110 -10.83 -12.09 11.03
N ARG A 111 -11.80 -12.75 11.67
CA ARG A 111 -13.09 -12.13 12.03
C ARG A 111 -12.94 -11.11 13.16
N GLU A 112 -12.08 -11.39 14.12
CA GLU A 112 -11.83 -10.51 15.28
C GLU A 112 -10.99 -9.29 14.90
N HIS A 113 -10.01 -9.46 14.01
CA HIS A 113 -9.02 -8.42 13.69
C HIS A 113 -9.27 -7.68 12.38
N GLY A 114 -10.25 -8.13 11.58
CA GLY A 114 -10.57 -7.52 10.29
C GLY A 114 -9.55 -7.84 9.19
N ILE A 115 -9.62 -7.07 8.10
CA ILE A 115 -8.71 -7.24 6.94
C ILE A 115 -7.44 -6.42 7.17
N PRO A 116 -6.25 -7.03 7.27
CA PRO A 116 -5.01 -6.30 7.50
C PRO A 116 -4.60 -5.49 6.28
N LEU A 117 -3.89 -4.38 6.50
CA LEU A 117 -3.38 -3.51 5.44
C LEU A 117 -1.86 -3.49 5.40
N VAL A 118 -1.30 -3.79 4.24
CA VAL A 118 0.11 -3.57 3.90
C VAL A 118 0.21 -2.31 3.04
N VAL A 119 1.19 -1.45 3.33
CA VAL A 119 1.40 -0.21 2.58
C VAL A 119 2.83 -0.16 2.07
N ASN A 120 2.97 -0.08 0.75
CA ASN A 120 4.22 0.24 0.07
C ASN A 120 4.32 1.76 -0.14
N THR A 121 5.45 2.35 0.26
CA THR A 121 5.68 3.80 0.19
C THR A 121 6.75 4.14 -0.82
N GLN A 122 6.78 5.40 -1.24
CA GLN A 122 7.84 5.92 -2.10
C GLN A 122 9.23 5.86 -1.45
N GLY A 123 10.28 5.84 -2.28
CA GLY A 123 11.67 5.78 -1.81
C GLY A 123 12.28 7.09 -1.28
N TRP A 124 11.47 8.14 -1.06
CA TRP A 124 11.95 9.46 -0.67
C TRP A 124 11.85 9.62 0.85
N ILE A 125 13.01 9.64 1.53
CA ILE A 125 13.09 9.66 3.01
C ILE A 125 13.77 10.93 3.57
N LYS A 126 13.93 11.98 2.76
CA LYS A 126 14.56 13.26 3.15
C LYS A 126 13.81 14.44 2.52
N GLY A 127 13.93 15.62 3.14
CA GLY A 127 13.27 16.85 2.69
C GLY A 127 11.76 16.65 2.54
N MET A 128 11.19 17.15 1.44
CA MET A 128 9.77 16.99 1.09
C MET A 128 9.29 15.53 1.14
N GLY A 129 10.13 14.56 0.81
CA GLY A 129 9.77 13.14 0.89
C GLY A 129 9.46 12.68 2.32
N LEU A 130 10.21 13.20 3.30
CA LEU A 130 9.96 12.95 4.71
C LEU A 130 8.66 13.63 5.16
N ASP A 131 8.40 14.86 4.71
CA ASP A 131 7.15 15.57 5.03
C ASP A 131 5.92 14.81 4.52
N LEU A 132 5.99 14.31 3.27
CA LEU A 132 4.95 13.47 2.69
C LEU A 132 4.76 12.17 3.46
N LEU A 133 5.87 11.54 3.87
CA LEU A 133 5.83 10.31 4.65
C LEU A 133 5.14 10.55 6.01
N LEU A 134 5.46 11.66 6.70
CA LEU A 134 4.81 12.04 7.96
C LEU A 134 3.31 12.33 7.78
N GLN A 135 2.91 12.94 6.66
CA GLN A 135 1.50 13.10 6.35
C GLN A 135 0.80 11.75 6.14
N GLN A 136 1.42 10.82 5.41
CA GLN A 136 0.90 9.45 5.27
C GLN A 136 0.76 8.75 6.63
N PHE A 137 1.74 8.91 7.52
CA PHE A 137 1.67 8.42 8.90
C PHE A 137 0.46 8.98 9.64
N ASN A 138 0.27 10.30 9.59
CA ASN A 138 -0.83 10.97 10.28
C ASN A 138 -2.19 10.54 9.73
N LEU A 139 -2.32 10.39 8.42
CA LEU A 139 -3.55 9.96 7.76
C LEU A 139 -3.89 8.51 8.07
N LEU A 140 -2.90 7.62 8.09
CA LEU A 140 -3.10 6.18 8.21
C LEU A 140 -3.10 5.67 9.65
N GLN A 141 -2.31 6.28 10.54
CA GLN A 141 -2.05 5.81 11.90
C GLN A 141 -1.59 4.33 11.93
N PRO A 142 -0.48 3.98 11.27
CA PRO A 142 -0.06 2.58 11.15
C PRO A 142 0.33 2.00 12.51
N THR A 143 -0.11 0.76 12.78
CA THR A 143 0.23 0.03 14.00
C THR A 143 1.67 -0.49 14.02
N HIS A 144 2.23 -0.79 12.84
CA HIS A 144 3.58 -1.32 12.69
C HIS A 144 4.30 -0.61 11.53
N VAL A 145 5.56 -0.28 11.76
CA VAL A 145 6.42 0.42 10.82
C VAL A 145 7.71 -0.36 10.61
N GLY A 146 7.96 -0.80 9.38
CA GLY A 146 9.24 -1.38 8.98
C GLY A 146 10.05 -0.35 8.23
N HIS A 147 11.24 0.01 8.72
CA HIS A 147 12.18 0.91 8.05
C HIS A 147 13.36 0.11 7.49
N LEU A 148 13.63 0.26 6.19
CA LEU A 148 14.76 -0.39 5.50
C LEU A 148 15.82 0.66 5.17
N SER A 149 17.05 0.48 5.69
CA SER A 149 18.18 1.42 5.61
C SER A 149 19.48 0.74 5.20
#